data_AF-Q0W6D1-F1
#
_entry.id   AF-Q0W6D1-F1
#
_cell.length_a   1.000
_cell.length_b   1.000
_cell.length_c   1.000
_cell.angle_alpha   90.00
_cell.angle_beta   90.00
_cell.angle_gamma   90.00
#
_symmetry.space_group_name_H-M   'P 1'
#
loop_
_entity.id
_entity.type
_entity.pdbx_description
1 polymer ?
#
loop_
_entity_poly.entity_id
_entity_poly.type
_entity_poly.pdbx_seq_one_letter_code
_entity_poly.pdbx_strand_id
1 'polypeptide(L)' 'MKVELNVDGKHIPMNKFVQKIVGSTIKGMIETLDDVGAWKKLEIKISTEE' A
#
# COMPACT_ATOMS: atom_id res chain seq x y z
N MET A 1 -6.18 4.85 -8.40
CA MET A 1 -5.43 3.97 -7.48
C MET A 1 -6.44 3.33 -6.54
N LYS A 2 -6.44 2.01 -6.42
CA LYS A 2 -7.25 1.27 -5.46
C LYS A 2 -6.27 0.61 -4.49
N VAL A 3 -6.45 0.84 -3.19
CA VAL A 3 -5.66 0.19 -2.15
C VAL A 3 -6.52 -0.91 -1.54
N GLU A 4 -5.94 -2.08 -1.32
CA GLU A 4 -6.58 -3.21 -0.65
C GLU A 4 -5.92 -3.43 0.69
N LEU A 5 -6.72 -3.52 1.76
CA LEU A 5 -6.23 -3.77 3.11
C LEU A 5 -6.69 -5.16 3.54
N ASN A 6 -5.71 -6.00 3.86
CA ASN A 6 -5.94 -7.31 4.45
C ASN A 6 -5.22 -7.35 5.80
N VAL A 7 -5.96 -7.65 6.86
CA VAL A 7 -5.43 -7.78 8.23
C VAL A 7 -5.86 -9.15 8.73
N ASP A 8 -4.90 -9.99 9.12
CA ASP A 8 -5.13 -11.36 9.58
C ASP A 8 -6.01 -12.19 8.61
N GLY A 9 -5.76 -12.04 7.31
CA GLY A 9 -6.54 -12.71 6.25
C GLY A 9 -7.93 -12.13 6.00
N LYS A 10 -8.36 -11.11 6.76
CA LYS A 10 -9.64 -10.43 6.59
C LYS A 10 -9.50 -9.20 5.70
N HIS A 11 -10.35 -9.13 4.66
CA HIS A 11 -10.48 -7.92 3.85
C HIS A 11 -11.20 -6.81 4.63
N ILE A 12 -10.56 -5.66 4.76
CA ILE A 12 -11.12 -4.48 5.43
C ILE A 12 -11.40 -3.40 4.37
N PRO A 13 -12.67 -3.03 4.13
CA PRO A 13 -13.01 -2.00 3.15
C PRO A 13 -12.54 -0.62 3.63
N MET A 14 -11.81 0.09 2.79
CA MET A 14 -11.38 1.45 3.05
C MET A 14 -12.28 2.46 2.35
N ASN A 15 -12.64 3.53 3.07
CA ASN A 15 -13.35 4.66 2.48
C ASN A 15 -12.43 5.50 1.55
N LYS A 16 -13.02 6.45 0.81
CA LYS A 16 -12.30 7.29 -0.17
C LYS A 16 -11.15 8.09 0.45
N PHE A 17 -11.35 8.59 1.68
CA PHE A 17 -10.34 9.39 2.37
C PHE A 17 -9.12 8.54 2.74
N VAL A 18 -9.33 7.37 3.35
CA VAL A 18 -8.26 6.45 3.75
C VAL A 18 -7.50 5.92 2.53
N GLN A 19 -8.21 5.54 1.46
CA GLN A 19 -7.57 5.10 0.21
C GLN A 19 -6.65 6.18 -0.38
N LYS A 20 -7.07 7.45 -0.34
CA LYS A 20 -6.28 8.57 -0.85
C LYS A 20 -5.00 8.77 -0.04
N ILE A 21 -5.11 8.77 1.30
CA ILE A 21 -3.95 8.98 2.18
C ILE A 21 -2.95 7.85 2.01
N VAL A 22 -3.36 6.61 2.30
CA VAL A 22 -2.47 5.43 2.29
C VAL A 22 -1.82 5.27 0.92
N GLY A 23 -2.62 5.39 -0.14
CA GLY A 23 -2.15 5.24 -1.50
C GLY A 23 -1.13 6.31 -1.93
N SER A 24 -1.38 7.58 -1.58
CA SER A 24 -0.45 8.67 -1.92
C SER A 24 0.85 8.58 -1.13
N THR A 25 0.78 8.23 0.15
CA THR A 25 1.96 8.06 1.01
C THR A 25 2.83 6.92 0.52
N ILE A 26 2.25 5.73 0.27
CA ILE A 26 2.99 4.57 -0.24
C ILE A 26 3.62 4.87 -1.59
N LYS A 27 2.87 5.49 -2.51
CA LYS A 27 3.40 5.90 -3.81
C LYS A 27 4.63 6.81 -3.64
N GLY A 28 4.53 7.83 -2.79
CA GLY A 28 5.65 8.74 -2.53
C GLY A 28 6.88 8.05 -1.95
N MET A 29 6.70 7.10 -1.02
CA MET A 29 7.81 6.31 -0.45
C MET A 29 8.53 5.46 -1.50
N ILE A 30 7.81 4.99 -2.51
CA ILE A 30 8.31 4.00 -3.46
C ILE A 30 8.95 4.66 -4.69
N GLU A 31 8.42 5.81 -5.12
CA GLU A 31 9.03 6.61 -6.19
C GLU A 31 10.42 7.16 -5.82
N THR A 32 10.76 7.20 -4.53
CA THR A 32 12.09 7.61 -4.05
C THR A 32 13.10 6.48 -3.92
N LEU A 33 12.68 5.22 -4.10
CA LEU A 33 13.60 4.08 -4.00
C LEU A 33 14.33 3.86 -5.33
N ASP A 34 15.62 3.58 -5.22
CA ASP A 34 16.44 3.20 -6.37
C ASP A 34 15.89 1.90 -7.01
N ASP A 35 16.00 1.81 -8.34
CA ASP A 35 15.67 0.61 -9.14
C ASP A 35 14.17 0.19 -9.20
N VAL A 36 13.25 1.00 -8.64
CA VAL A 36 11.80 0.71 -8.70
C VAL A 36 11.20 0.95 -10.09
N GLY A 37 11.77 1.87 -10.87
CA GLY A 37 11.33 2.18 -12.24
C GLY A 37 9.82 2.44 -12.38
N ALA A 38 9.28 2.16 -13.57
CA ALA A 38 7.83 2.22 -13.79
C ALA A 38 7.16 0.92 -13.33
N TRP A 39 6.13 1.03 -12.50
CA TRP A 39 5.42 -0.12 -11.94
C TRP A 39 3.90 -0.08 -12.19
N LYS A 40 3.26 -1.25 -12.20
CA LYS A 40 1.81 -1.42 -12.40
C LYS A 40 1.08 -1.93 -11.15
N LYS A 41 1.77 -2.72 -10.33
CA LYS A 41 1.25 -3.29 -9.07
C LYS A 41 2.33 -3.15 -8.00
N LEU A 42 1.90 -2.85 -6.78
CA LEU A 42 2.72 -2.75 -5.60
C LEU A 42 2.08 -3.55 -4.47
N GLU A 43 2.89 -4.29 -3.71
CA GLU A 43 2.44 -5.08 -2.57
C GLU A 43 3.42 -4.86 -1.40
N ILE A 44 2.90 -4.41 -0.25
CA ILE A 44 3.68 -4.25 0.98
C ILE A 44 3.17 -5.29 1.99
N LYS A 45 4.08 -6.06 2.56
CA LYS A 45 3.80 -7.02 3.63
C LYS A 45 4.54 -6.57 4.89
N ILE A 46 3.79 -6.46 5.98
CA ILE A 46 4.33 -6.16 7.31
C ILE A 46 3.94 -7.34 8.18
N SER A 47 4.93 -7.97 8.79
CA SER A 47 4.75 -9.01 9.80
C SER A 47 5.30 -8.47 11.10
N THR A 48 4.54 -8.60 12.18
CA THR A 48 5.08 -8.42 13.53
C THR A 48 5.60 -9.78 13.98
N GLU A 49 6.90 -9.91 14.21
CA GLU A 49 7.43 -11.01 15.00
C GLU A 49 6.94 -10.82 16.44
N GLU A 50 6.36 -11.87 17.04
CA GLU A 50 6.33 -11.98 18.51
C GLU A 50 7.75 -12.23 19.03
#